data_AF-A0A0Q9NC11-F1
#
_entry.id   AF-A0A0Q9NC11-F1
#
_cell.length_a   1.000
_cell.length_b   1.000
_cell.length_c   1.000
_cell.angle_alpha   90.00
_cell.angle_beta   90.00
_cell.angle_gamma   90.00
#
_symmetry.space_group_name_H-M   'P 1'
#
loop_
_entity.id
_entity.type
_entity.pdbx_description
1 polymer ?
#
loop_
_entity_poly.entity_id
_entity_poly.type
_entity_poly.pdbx_seq_one_letter_code
_entity_poly.pdbx_strand_id
1 'polypeptide(L)'
;MVELKRIYWSRQALRLAYSAVLVWLSISVILALLPKSKVVSASGAGISAATEVLRGMVDSVLAAVALPGAFLVGLVIVAAVVHSQDVRRRDPVRRFTRQQRREGMTRAANLCEMEAGFRRRCSRPAEHGDHFYPWSKGGSSSLQNFVAACARCNRSKGARIPSPGQQERIERRRRDYVAPDGPVSVGERQPLR
;
A
#
# COMPACT_ATOMS: atom_id res chain seq x y z
N MET A 1 1.35 19.13 -6.08
CA MET A 1 0.38 18.17 -5.47
C MET A 1 -0.07 17.02 -6.39
N VAL A 2 0.45 16.90 -7.63
CA VAL A 2 0.11 15.78 -8.56
C VAL A 2 0.77 14.46 -8.15
N GLU A 3 1.92 14.53 -7.45
CA GLU A 3 2.75 13.37 -7.16
C GLU A 3 2.09 12.38 -6.18
N LEU A 4 1.53 12.85 -5.05
CA LEU A 4 0.86 11.94 -4.10
C LEU A 4 -0.35 11.26 -4.75
N LYS A 5 -1.15 12.00 -5.52
CA LYS A 5 -2.31 11.45 -6.24
C LYS A 5 -1.89 10.32 -7.18
N ARG A 6 -0.86 10.55 -8.01
CA ARG A 6 -0.31 9.53 -8.90
C ARG A 6 0.17 8.29 -8.14
N ILE A 7 0.93 8.48 -7.05
CA ILE A 7 1.45 7.36 -6.24
C ILE A 7 0.32 6.59 -5.56
N TYR A 8 -0.65 7.29 -4.97
CA TYR A 8 -1.76 6.67 -4.28
C TYR A 8 -2.56 5.78 -5.22
N TRP A 9 -2.94 6.31 -6.39
CA TRP A 9 -3.73 5.56 -7.37
C TRP A 9 -2.94 4.43 -8.02
N SER A 10 -1.64 4.60 -8.29
CA SER A 10 -0.82 3.49 -8.81
C SER A 10 -0.71 2.34 -7.81
N ARG A 11 -0.57 2.63 -6.52
CA ARG A 11 -0.55 1.61 -5.46
C ARG A 11 -1.90 0.93 -5.28
N GLN A 12 -2.99 1.68 -5.41
CA GLN A 12 -4.33 1.12 -5.34
C GLN A 12 -4.62 0.24 -6.56
N ALA A 13 -4.24 0.68 -7.77
CA ALA A 13 -4.37 -0.11 -8.99
C ALA A 13 -3.56 -1.41 -8.90
N LEU A 14 -2.31 -1.37 -8.43
CA LEU A 14 -1.49 -2.57 -8.24
C LEU A 14 -2.14 -3.58 -7.27
N ARG A 15 -2.73 -3.10 -6.16
CA ARG A 15 -3.44 -3.95 -5.20
C ARG A 15 -4.70 -4.57 -5.79
N LEU A 16 -5.48 -3.79 -6.53
CA LEU A 16 -6.69 -4.27 -7.19
C LEU A 16 -6.36 -5.29 -8.28
N ALA A 17 -5.35 -5.02 -9.11
CA ALA A 17 -4.86 -5.94 -10.12
C ALA A 17 -4.38 -7.26 -9.50
N TYR A 18 -3.59 -7.18 -8.42
CA TYR A 18 -3.14 -8.36 -7.68
C TYR A 18 -4.33 -9.19 -7.14
N SER A 19 -5.31 -8.53 -6.55
CA SER A 19 -6.51 -9.21 -6.03
C SER A 19 -7.33 -9.85 -7.14
N ALA A 20 -7.52 -9.15 -8.27
CA ALA A 20 -8.22 -9.67 -9.44
C ALA A 20 -7.51 -10.89 -10.04
N VAL A 21 -6.18 -10.85 -10.15
CA VAL A 21 -5.38 -11.97 -10.66
C VAL A 21 -5.43 -13.16 -9.70
N LEU A 22 -5.41 -12.96 -8.39
CA LEU A 22 -5.58 -14.07 -7.43
C LEU A 22 -6.96 -14.72 -7.54
N VAL A 23 -8.01 -13.92 -7.69
CA VAL A 23 -9.37 -14.44 -7.92
C VAL A 23 -9.42 -15.21 -9.23
N TRP A 24 -8.86 -14.65 -10.32
CA TRP A 24 -8.80 -15.32 -11.62
C TRP A 24 -8.04 -16.65 -11.53
N LEU A 25 -6.86 -16.66 -10.90
CA LEU A 25 -6.06 -17.87 -10.70
C LEU A 25 -6.85 -18.93 -9.91
N SER A 26 -7.54 -18.52 -8.85
CA SER A 26 -8.37 -19.43 -8.04
C SER A 26 -9.52 -20.04 -8.87
N ILE A 27 -10.21 -19.21 -9.66
CA ILE A 27 -11.29 -19.67 -10.55
C ILE A 27 -10.72 -20.62 -11.62
N SER A 28 -9.59 -20.29 -12.25
CA SER A 28 -8.93 -21.15 -13.24
C SER A 28 -8.61 -22.54 -12.70
N VAL A 29 -8.08 -22.62 -11.47
CA VAL A 29 -7.80 -23.90 -10.81
C VAL A 29 -9.08 -24.67 -10.55
N ILE A 30 -10.11 -24.03 -9.99
CA ILE A 30 -11.41 -24.67 -9.72
C ILE A 30 -12.01 -25.23 -11.00
N LEU A 31 -12.09 -24.43 -12.07
CA LEU A 31 -12.66 -24.85 -13.35
C LEU A 31 -11.85 -25.96 -14.02
N ALA A 32 -10.52 -25.98 -13.86
CA ALA A 32 -9.66 -27.04 -14.42
C ALA A 32 -9.84 -28.39 -13.72
N LEU A 33 -10.23 -28.37 -12.43
CA LEU A 33 -10.48 -29.55 -11.60
C LEU A 33 -11.94 -30.03 -11.65
N LEU A 34 -12.88 -29.22 -12.17
CA LEU A 34 -14.25 -29.66 -12.35
C LEU A 34 -14.31 -30.85 -13.33
N PRO A 35 -15.06 -31.91 -12.99
CA PRO A 35 -15.18 -33.07 -13.87
C PRO A 35 -15.80 -32.63 -15.19
N LYS A 36 -15.04 -32.71 -16.28
CA LYS A 36 -15.59 -32.56 -17.63
C LYS A 36 -16.47 -33.78 -17.87
N SER A 37 -17.77 -33.57 -18.08
CA SER A 37 -18.71 -34.60 -18.50
C SER A 37 -18.37 -35.08 -19.91
N LYS A 38 -17.29 -35.84 -20.05
CA LYS A 38 -17.07 -36.72 -21.19
C LYS A 38 -17.43 -38.12 -20.73
N VAL A 39 -18.54 -38.59 -21.27
CA VAL A 39 -18.96 -39.99 -21.33
C VAL A 39 -17.75 -40.83 -21.71
N VAL A 40 -17.12 -41.51 -20.75
CA VAL A 40 -16.16 -42.58 -21.04
C VAL A 40 -16.92 -43.88 -20.94
N SER A 41 -17.49 -44.29 -22.06
CA SER A 41 -17.59 -45.71 -22.38
C SER A 41 -16.18 -46.23 -22.61
N ALA A 42 -15.78 -47.24 -21.84
CA ALA A 42 -14.91 -48.38 -22.22
C ALA A 42 -14.02 -48.85 -21.06
N SER A 43 -14.46 -49.95 -20.44
CA SER A 43 -13.71 -51.19 -20.20
C SER A 43 -12.17 -51.16 -20.27
N GLY A 44 -11.51 -51.51 -19.16
CA GLY A 44 -10.13 -52.02 -19.13
C GLY A 44 -9.21 -51.34 -18.12
N ALA A 45 -9.28 -51.71 -16.83
CA ALA A 45 -8.51 -51.08 -15.75
C ALA A 45 -7.08 -51.65 -15.63
N GLY A 46 -6.07 -50.80 -15.81
CA GLY A 46 -4.66 -51.06 -15.49
C GLY A 46 -3.97 -49.80 -14.96
N ILE A 47 -2.85 -49.95 -14.25
CA ILE A 47 -2.05 -48.86 -13.63
C ILE A 47 -1.72 -47.74 -14.64
N SER A 48 -1.56 -48.08 -15.92
CA SER A 48 -1.35 -47.12 -17.02
C SER A 48 -2.48 -46.10 -17.15
N ALA A 49 -3.75 -46.54 -17.06
CA ALA A 49 -4.93 -45.68 -17.19
C ALA A 49 -5.00 -44.62 -16.08
N ALA A 50 -4.64 -44.99 -14.84
CA ALA A 50 -4.58 -44.05 -13.72
C ALA A 50 -3.50 -42.97 -13.94
N THR A 51 -2.32 -43.35 -14.44
CA THR A 51 -1.24 -42.39 -14.72
C THR A 51 -1.57 -41.43 -15.87
N GLU A 52 -2.35 -41.87 -16.86
CA GLU A 52 -2.76 -41.06 -17.99
C GLU A 52 -3.84 -40.04 -17.60
N VAL A 53 -4.81 -40.46 -16.79
CA VAL A 53 -5.82 -39.55 -16.21
C VAL A 53 -5.14 -38.47 -15.35
N LEU A 54 -4.18 -38.86 -14.50
CA LEU A 54 -3.43 -37.91 -13.67
C LEU A 54 -2.61 -36.92 -14.50
N ARG A 55 -1.92 -37.37 -15.56
CA ARG A 55 -1.19 -36.46 -16.47
C ARG A 55 -2.13 -35.48 -17.17
N GLY A 56 -3.28 -35.94 -17.68
CA GLY A 56 -4.26 -35.07 -18.33
C GLY A 56 -4.87 -34.02 -17.38
N MET A 57 -5.06 -34.35 -16.11
CA MET A 57 -5.46 -33.39 -15.07
C MET A 57 -4.36 -32.37 -14.78
N VAL A 58 -3.10 -32.79 -14.72
CA VAL A 58 -1.97 -31.87 -14.52
C VAL A 58 -1.86 -30.92 -15.71
N ASP A 59 -1.94 -31.41 -16.94
CA ASP A 59 -1.86 -30.59 -18.15
C ASP A 59 -3.02 -29.58 -18.25
N SER A 60 -4.24 -29.98 -17.87
CA SER A 60 -5.39 -29.08 -17.87
C SER A 60 -5.23 -27.95 -16.84
N VAL A 61 -4.71 -28.26 -15.65
CA VAL A 61 -4.43 -27.27 -14.62
C VAL A 61 -3.30 -26.34 -15.07
N LEU A 62 -2.19 -26.88 -15.56
CA LEU A 62 -1.06 -26.09 -16.04
C LEU A 62 -1.48 -25.11 -17.15
N ALA A 63 -2.26 -25.58 -18.13
CA ALA A 63 -2.79 -24.73 -19.19
C ALA A 63 -3.72 -23.62 -18.63
N ALA A 64 -4.58 -23.95 -17.67
CA ALA A 64 -5.51 -23.00 -17.09
C ALA A 64 -4.84 -21.92 -16.21
N VAL A 65 -3.72 -22.25 -15.55
CA VAL A 65 -3.01 -21.32 -14.67
C VAL A 65 -1.90 -20.53 -15.37
N ALA A 66 -1.46 -20.94 -16.56
CA ALA A 66 -0.32 -20.32 -17.25
C ALA A 66 -0.48 -18.80 -17.43
N LEU A 67 -1.61 -18.35 -17.96
CA LEU A 67 -1.88 -16.92 -18.17
C LEU A 67 -2.04 -16.13 -16.86
N PRO A 68 -2.95 -16.46 -15.92
CA PRO A 68 -3.05 -15.73 -14.65
C PRO A 68 -1.75 -15.81 -13.84
N GLY A 69 -1.02 -16.92 -13.92
CA GLY A 69 0.30 -17.09 -13.33
C GLY A 69 1.34 -16.11 -13.90
N ALA A 70 1.40 -15.96 -15.23
CA ALA A 70 2.28 -14.98 -15.87
C ALA A 70 1.95 -13.54 -15.46
N PHE A 71 0.67 -13.18 -15.37
CA PHE A 71 0.23 -11.88 -14.86
C PHE A 71 0.64 -11.68 -13.39
N LEU A 72 0.49 -12.70 -12.55
CA LEU A 72 0.90 -12.65 -11.14
C LEU A 72 2.40 -12.38 -11.02
N VAL A 73 3.23 -13.08 -11.79
CA VAL A 73 4.69 -12.86 -11.85
C VAL A 73 5.00 -11.42 -12.26
N GLY A 74 4.36 -10.91 -13.32
CA GLY A 74 4.53 -9.52 -13.75
C GLY A 74 4.18 -8.50 -12.66
N LEU A 75 3.08 -8.72 -11.94
CA LEU A 75 2.68 -7.85 -10.82
C LEU A 75 3.66 -7.92 -9.64
N VAL A 76 4.24 -9.10 -9.36
CA VAL A 76 5.29 -9.27 -8.35
C VAL A 76 6.55 -8.50 -8.73
N ILE A 77 6.97 -8.56 -9.99
CA ILE A 77 8.12 -7.78 -10.50
C ILE A 77 7.85 -6.28 -10.34
N VAL A 78 6.68 -5.79 -10.76
CA VAL A 78 6.29 -4.38 -10.58
C VAL A 78 6.30 -3.99 -9.11
N ALA A 79 5.76 -4.82 -8.22
CA ALA A 79 5.77 -4.58 -6.78
C ALA A 79 7.20 -4.53 -6.22
N ALA A 80 8.10 -5.40 -6.67
CA ALA A 80 9.50 -5.43 -6.28
C ALA A 80 10.26 -4.18 -6.75
N VAL A 81 10.05 -3.75 -8.00
CA VAL A 81 10.62 -2.50 -8.53
C VAL A 81 10.15 -1.32 -7.68
N VAL A 82 8.84 -1.22 -7.45
CA VAL A 82 8.24 -0.16 -6.64
C VAL A 82 8.78 -0.17 -5.20
N HIS A 83 8.97 -1.34 -4.59
CA HIS A 83 9.57 -1.48 -3.26
C HIS A 83 11.03 -1.04 -3.25
N SER A 84 11.82 -1.43 -4.26
CA SER A 84 13.22 -1.03 -4.35
C SER A 84 13.37 0.48 -4.51
N GLN A 85 12.48 1.14 -5.27
CA GLN A 85 12.44 2.60 -5.37
C GLN A 85 12.10 3.27 -4.04
N ASP A 86 11.16 2.72 -3.27
CA ASP A 86 10.82 3.20 -1.93
C ASP A 86 12.03 3.12 -0.98
N VAL A 87 12.81 2.04 -1.07
CA VAL A 87 14.03 1.85 -0.28
C VAL A 87 15.14 2.81 -0.72
N ARG A 88 15.31 3.04 -2.02
CA ARG A 88 16.31 4.00 -2.56
C ARG A 88 16.01 5.44 -2.16
N ARG A 89 14.73 5.80 -1.98
CA ARG A 89 14.29 7.12 -1.47
C ARG A 89 14.34 7.22 0.06
N ARG A 90 14.77 6.20 0.79
CA ARG A 90 14.69 6.25 2.24
C ARG A 90 15.67 7.29 2.79
N ASP A 91 15.16 8.19 3.62
CA ASP A 91 15.99 9.17 4.31
C ASP A 91 16.97 8.42 5.24
N PRO A 92 18.31 8.67 5.17
CA PRO A 92 19.25 8.07 6.11
C PRO A 92 18.91 8.41 7.57
N VAL A 93 18.32 9.59 7.80
CA VAL A 93 17.86 10.00 9.12
C VAL A 93 16.39 9.62 9.24
N ARG A 94 16.08 8.66 10.13
CA ARG A 94 14.69 8.30 10.45
C ARG A 94 14.08 9.18 11.53
N ARG A 95 14.87 9.60 12.52
CA ARG A 95 14.36 10.29 13.71
C ARG A 95 14.45 11.79 13.52
N PHE A 96 13.35 12.49 13.80
CA PHE A 96 13.38 13.94 13.93
C PHE A 96 14.30 14.36 15.08
N THR A 97 15.02 15.47 14.90
CA THR A 97 15.83 16.07 15.96
C THR A 97 14.94 16.56 17.10
N ARG A 98 15.52 16.81 18.29
CA ARG A 98 14.77 17.38 19.42
C ARG A 98 14.15 18.74 19.06
N GLN A 99 14.88 19.55 18.30
CA GLN A 99 14.42 20.84 17.80
C GLN A 99 13.23 20.68 16.85
N GLN A 100 13.35 19.83 15.81
CA GLN A 100 12.26 19.57 14.87
C GLN A 100 11.00 19.04 15.57
N ARG A 101 11.16 18.16 16.57
CA ARG A 101 10.03 17.67 17.38
C ARG A 101 9.37 18.81 18.14
N ARG A 102 10.14 19.67 18.82
CA ARG A 102 9.59 20.81 19.57
C ARG A 102 8.85 21.75 18.63
N GLU A 103 9.47 22.15 17.52
CA GLU A 103 8.88 23.04 16.52
C GLU A 103 7.59 22.47 15.92
N GLY A 104 7.61 21.19 15.51
CA GLY A 104 6.44 20.52 14.96
C GLY A 104 5.29 20.36 15.96
N MET A 105 5.58 20.12 17.23
CA MET A 105 4.58 20.03 18.30
C MET A 105 3.99 21.40 18.64
N THR A 106 4.84 22.43 18.74
CA THR A 106 4.42 23.82 18.96
C THR A 106 3.54 24.31 17.82
N ARG A 107 3.91 24.04 16.56
CA ARG A 107 3.11 24.37 15.36
C ARG A 107 1.71 23.77 15.43
N ALA A 108 1.57 22.60 16.04
CA ALA A 108 0.28 21.94 16.21
C ALA A 108 -0.45 22.33 17.50
N ALA A 109 0.05 23.31 18.28
CA ALA A 109 -0.44 23.67 19.60
C ALA A 109 -0.51 22.46 20.56
N ASN A 110 0.42 21.51 20.44
CA ASN A 110 0.42 20.23 21.16
C ASN A 110 -0.86 19.39 20.98
N LEU A 111 -1.64 19.63 19.93
CA LEU A 111 -2.84 18.87 19.58
C LEU A 111 -2.59 17.99 18.36
N CYS A 112 -3.18 16.81 18.36
CA CYS A 112 -3.10 15.87 17.26
C CYS A 112 -3.59 16.51 15.93
N GLU A 113 -2.78 16.47 14.87
CA GLU A 113 -3.16 16.98 13.53
C GLU A 113 -3.87 15.90 12.69
N MET A 114 -3.80 14.65 13.16
CA MET A 114 -4.45 13.50 12.52
C MET A 114 -5.97 13.57 12.65
N GLU A 115 -6.64 12.80 11.79
CA GLU A 115 -8.09 12.74 11.77
C GLU A 115 -8.62 11.73 12.79
N ALA A 116 -9.64 12.15 13.53
CA ALA A 116 -10.56 11.26 14.23
C ALA A 116 -11.89 11.20 13.43
N GLY A 117 -12.88 10.45 13.92
CA GLY A 117 -14.18 10.25 13.25
C GLY A 117 -14.76 11.49 12.55
N PHE A 118 -15.53 11.26 11.48
CA PHE A 118 -16.07 12.31 10.60
C PHE A 118 -14.99 13.20 9.94
N ARG A 119 -13.76 12.71 9.78
CA ARG A 119 -12.64 13.41 9.11
C ARG A 119 -12.26 14.75 9.76
N ARG A 120 -12.64 14.93 11.04
CA ARG A 120 -12.30 16.12 11.83
C ARG A 120 -10.93 15.95 12.49
N ARG A 121 -10.29 17.07 12.84
CA ARG A 121 -9.05 17.05 13.62
C ARG A 121 -9.30 16.34 14.94
N CYS A 122 -8.37 15.46 15.33
CA CYS A 122 -8.42 14.83 16.63
C CYS A 122 -8.13 15.87 17.72
N SER A 123 -9.03 15.96 18.71
CA SER A 123 -8.88 16.88 19.85
C SER A 123 -7.93 16.38 20.95
N ARG A 124 -7.36 15.17 20.80
CA ARG A 124 -6.43 14.61 21.78
C ARG A 124 -5.08 15.34 21.75
N PRO A 125 -4.38 15.43 22.90
CA PRO A 125 -3.02 15.93 22.91
C PRO A 125 -2.13 15.08 21.99
N ALA A 126 -1.22 15.74 21.29
CA ALA A 126 -0.17 15.05 20.56
C ALA A 126 0.87 14.51 21.55
N GLU A 127 1.34 13.31 21.28
CA GLU A 127 2.34 12.62 22.11
C GLU A 127 3.60 12.31 21.29
N HIS A 128 3.42 12.12 19.97
CA HIS A 128 4.46 11.66 19.06
C HIS A 128 4.56 12.59 17.85
N GLY A 129 5.78 12.78 17.38
CA GLY A 129 6.03 13.32 16.04
C GLY A 129 6.21 12.16 15.06
N ASP A 130 5.38 12.09 14.04
CA ASP A 130 5.40 11.04 13.03
C ASP A 130 5.49 11.62 11.61
N HIS A 131 5.88 10.80 10.65
CA HIS A 131 5.96 11.20 9.24
C HIS A 131 4.59 11.10 8.58
N PHE A 132 4.08 12.20 8.01
CA PHE A 132 2.82 12.19 7.25
C PHE A 132 2.89 11.19 6.09
N TYR A 133 3.92 11.32 5.24
CA TYR A 133 4.32 10.31 4.27
C TYR A 133 5.31 9.34 4.93
N PRO A 134 5.03 8.02 5.00
CA PRO A 134 5.84 7.09 5.78
C PRO A 134 7.32 7.07 5.34
N TRP A 135 8.23 7.17 6.33
CA TRP A 135 9.68 7.05 6.11
C TRP A 135 10.07 5.78 5.34
N SER A 136 9.41 4.65 5.65
CA SER A 136 9.68 3.36 4.99
C SER A 136 9.38 3.35 3.49
N LYS A 137 8.68 4.37 2.98
CA LYS A 137 8.28 4.58 1.57
C LYS A 137 8.95 5.80 0.93
N GLY A 138 9.97 6.34 1.60
CA GLY A 138 10.74 7.50 1.12
C GLY A 138 10.20 8.86 1.55
N GLY A 139 9.42 8.93 2.64
CA GLY A 139 9.12 10.21 3.29
C GLY A 139 10.38 10.81 3.93
N SER A 140 10.57 12.12 3.80
CA SER A 140 11.72 12.84 4.38
C SER A 140 11.54 13.08 5.88
N SER A 141 12.62 13.16 6.65
CA SER A 141 12.62 13.58 8.05
C SER A 141 12.76 15.10 8.18
N SER A 142 11.81 15.82 7.56
CA SER A 142 11.72 17.28 7.60
C SER A 142 10.50 17.76 8.37
N LEU A 143 10.46 19.06 8.72
CA LEU A 143 9.29 19.69 9.32
C LEU A 143 8.05 19.67 8.41
N GLN A 144 8.23 19.70 7.09
CA GLN A 144 7.12 19.63 6.14
C GLN A 144 6.45 18.25 6.20
N ASN A 145 7.23 17.17 6.36
CA ASN A 145 6.67 15.83 6.54
C ASN A 145 6.31 15.49 8.00
N PHE A 146 6.62 16.36 8.96
CA PHE A 146 6.30 16.15 10.37
C PHE A 146 4.81 16.37 10.65
N VAL A 147 4.22 15.45 11.41
CA VAL A 147 2.86 15.55 11.96
C VAL A 147 2.85 15.22 13.44
N ALA A 148 2.23 16.09 14.24
CA ALA A 148 1.95 15.82 15.65
C ALA A 148 0.75 14.86 15.77
N ALA A 149 0.95 13.72 16.43
CA ALA A 149 -0.06 12.66 16.54
C ALA A 149 -0.20 12.14 17.98
N CYS A 150 -1.44 11.87 18.39
CA CYS A 150 -1.71 11.09 19.60
C CYS A 150 -1.41 9.60 19.35
N ALA A 151 -1.19 8.81 20.40
CA ALA A 151 -0.82 7.41 20.24
C ALA A 151 -1.86 6.58 19.46
N ARG A 152 -3.16 6.84 19.65
CA ARG A 152 -4.25 6.13 18.94
C ARG A 152 -4.22 6.40 17.43
N CYS A 153 -4.15 7.66 17.03
CA CYS A 153 -4.15 8.03 15.61
C CYS A 153 -2.85 7.58 14.93
N ASN A 154 -1.71 7.70 15.62
CA ASN A 154 -0.41 7.22 15.14
C ASN A 154 -0.44 5.70 14.86
N ARG A 155 -0.88 4.89 15.83
CA ARG A 155 -1.02 3.44 15.67
C ARG A 155 -1.98 3.07 14.56
N SER A 156 -3.12 3.76 14.47
CA SER A 156 -4.08 3.53 13.38
C SER A 156 -3.43 3.80 12.04
N LYS A 157 -2.79 4.96 11.83
CA LYS A 157 -2.13 5.32 10.56
C LYS A 157 -1.11 4.27 10.13
N GLY A 158 -0.17 3.93 11.02
CA GLY A 158 0.94 3.03 10.72
C GLY A 158 1.75 3.48 9.49
N ALA A 159 2.13 2.53 8.63
CA ALA A 159 2.89 2.79 7.41
C ALA A 159 2.01 3.00 6.15
N ARG A 160 0.73 3.36 6.31
CA ARG A 160 -0.17 3.59 5.16
C ARG A 160 0.20 4.88 4.43
N ILE A 161 0.15 4.85 3.10
CA ILE A 161 0.33 6.07 2.29
C ILE A 161 -0.95 6.91 2.49
N PRO A 162 -0.83 8.20 2.84
CA PRO A 162 -1.99 9.06 2.99
C PRO A 162 -2.73 9.21 1.66
N SER A 163 -4.05 9.29 1.69
CA SER A 163 -4.82 9.58 0.48
C SER A 163 -4.71 11.07 0.11
N PRO A 164 -4.91 11.44 -1.17
CA PRO A 164 -4.88 12.84 -1.60
C PRO A 164 -5.87 13.70 -0.81
N GLY A 165 -7.07 13.20 -0.55
CA GLY A 165 -8.05 13.90 0.27
C GLY A 165 -7.62 14.07 1.74
N GLN A 166 -6.82 13.15 2.30
CA GLN A 166 -6.23 13.35 3.64
C GLN A 166 -5.20 14.47 3.64
N GLN A 167 -4.35 14.54 2.61
CA GLN A 167 -3.39 15.63 2.41
C GLN A 167 -4.11 16.99 2.29
N GLU A 168 -5.08 17.10 1.40
CA GLU A 168 -5.83 18.34 1.19
C GLU A 168 -6.53 18.81 2.48
N ARG A 169 -7.08 17.88 3.28
CA ARG A 169 -7.75 18.24 4.53
C ARG A 169 -6.79 18.68 5.61
N ILE A 170 -5.64 18.03 5.79
CA ILE A 170 -4.66 18.50 6.78
C ILE A 170 -4.06 19.85 6.37
N GLU A 171 -3.76 20.04 5.08
CA GLU A 171 -3.29 21.33 4.55
C GLU A 171 -4.34 22.42 4.74
N ARG A 172 -5.62 22.14 4.45
CA ARG A 172 -6.72 23.06 4.73
C ARG A 172 -6.76 23.46 6.20
N ARG A 173 -6.74 22.50 7.11
CA ARG A 173 -6.76 22.77 8.56
C ARG A 173 -5.53 23.55 9.02
N ARG A 174 -4.35 23.25 8.46
CA ARG A 174 -3.11 23.97 8.80
C ARG A 174 -3.20 25.46 8.51
N ARG A 175 -3.97 25.88 7.50
CA ARG A 175 -4.22 27.30 7.23
C ARG A 175 -4.89 28.04 8.40
N ASP A 176 -5.56 27.31 9.29
CA ASP A 176 -6.28 27.89 10.42
C ASP A 176 -5.37 28.14 11.65
N TYR A 177 -4.23 27.44 11.76
CA TYR A 177 -3.39 27.47 12.97
C TYR A 177 -1.88 27.52 12.72
N VAL A 178 -1.42 27.40 11.47
CA VAL A 178 -0.03 27.67 11.09
C VAL A 178 0.06 29.14 10.72
N ALA A 179 1.14 29.80 11.14
CA ALA A 179 1.41 31.19 10.78
C ALA A 179 1.39 31.38 9.25
N PRO A 180 0.98 32.55 8.72
CA PRO A 180 0.83 32.78 7.28
C PRO A 180 2.08 32.52 6.44
N ASP A 181 3.26 32.66 7.03
CA ASP A 181 4.59 32.41 6.45
C ASP A 181 5.09 30.96 6.66
N GLY A 182 4.38 30.17 7.47
CA GLY A 182 4.74 28.80 7.79
C GLY A 182 4.36 27.78 6.72
N PRO A 183 5.06 26.64 6.63
CA PRO A 183 4.76 25.61 5.64
C PRO A 183 3.43 24.90 5.94
N VAL A 184 2.42 25.18 5.12
CA VAL A 184 1.12 24.51 5.14
C VAL A 184 1.19 23.12 4.50
N SER A 185 2.05 22.94 3.51
CA SER A 185 2.24 21.68 2.78
C SER A 185 2.67 20.54 3.70
N VAL A 186 2.26 19.32 3.33
CA VAL A 186 2.66 18.09 4.02
C VAL A 186 3.22 17.05 3.06
N GLY A 187 3.91 16.07 3.64
CA GLY A 187 4.23 14.84 2.90
C GLY A 187 5.43 14.95 2.00
N GLU A 188 6.41 15.79 2.37
CA GLU A 188 7.67 15.87 1.66
C GLU A 188 8.35 14.49 1.57
N ARG A 189 8.90 14.21 0.39
CA ARG A 189 9.55 12.95 0.05
C ARG A 189 10.98 13.23 -0.36
N GLN A 190 11.86 12.27 -0.10
CA GLN A 190 13.21 12.33 -0.60
C GLN A 190 13.22 12.08 -2.13
N PRO A 191 14.07 12.80 -2.88
CA PRO A 191 14.27 12.56 -4.30
C PRO A 191 14.86 11.16 -4.54
N LEU A 192 14.75 10.65 -5.77
CA LEU A 192 15.54 9.49 -6.15
C LEU A 192 16.99 9.93 -6.29
N ARG A 193 17.87 9.22 -5.58
CA ARG A 193 19.30 9.23 -5.87
C ARG A 193 19.59 8.32 -7.05
#